data_AF-D8LWR4-F1
#
_entry.id   AF-D8LWR4-F1
#
_cell.length_a   1.000
_cell.length_b   1.000
_cell.length_c   1.000
_cell.angle_alpha   90.00
_cell.angle_beta   90.00
_cell.angle_gamma   90.00
#
_symmetry.space_group_name_H-M   'P 1'
#
loop_
_entity.id
_entity.type
_entity.pdbx_description
1 polymer ?
#
loop_
_entity_poly.entity_id
_entity_poly.type
_entity_poly.pdbx_seq_one_letter_code
_entity_poly.pdbx_strand_id
1 'polypeptide(L)'
;MKENSTWAFLGLLFVGRLTLSRYEDRPYLPLSLALSKCNCAIESAKQEDIALHQAEKDLLSRLPPSQRKKIASLLPMARLFVDYRDHFRYSLLRILLPIHRAILQVGRQLQSGGWINQIGDVMYLQLDDLFWYEQSTLAASNFRSKVSEAKELLLQAERMAFPRVIEGPECAMITLSKKSMRGLENLPPSVIRGIPTSAGVAEGIAVVATDFRSTVLQKGEILVMRAADPGWTSLFVNAGGVAIEIGGPLTHGSVIAKELGIPCVSGATGLLSKIKSGMKIRVDGTRGIVEILL
;
A
#
# COMPACT_ATOMS: atom_id res chain seq x y z
N MET A 1 -8.30 -19.50 26.77
CA MET A 1 -8.83 -19.05 25.45
C MET A 1 -8.85 -17.51 25.32
N LYS A 2 -7.75 -16.81 25.65
CA LYS A 2 -7.64 -15.35 25.48
C LYS A 2 -6.17 -14.98 25.24
N GLU A 3 -5.65 -15.22 24.04
CA GLU A 3 -4.32 -14.71 23.62
C GLU A 3 -4.08 -14.69 22.09
N ASN A 4 -5.10 -14.93 21.26
CA ASN A 4 -4.93 -15.07 19.80
C ASN A 4 -5.17 -13.79 18.97
N SER A 5 -5.56 -12.67 19.58
CA SER A 5 -5.97 -11.47 18.82
C SER A 5 -4.79 -10.65 18.29
N THR A 6 -3.63 -10.68 18.94
CA THR A 6 -2.45 -9.89 18.54
C THR A 6 -1.70 -10.55 17.37
N TRP A 7 -1.69 -11.88 17.31
CA TRP A 7 -1.06 -12.66 16.24
C TRP A 7 -1.85 -12.62 14.92
N ALA A 8 -3.17 -12.49 14.98
CA ALA A 8 -4.01 -12.35 13.79
C ALA A 8 -3.73 -11.04 13.01
N PHE A 9 -3.45 -9.95 13.72
CA PHE A 9 -3.20 -8.64 13.11
C PHE A 9 -1.78 -8.54 12.51
N LEU A 10 -0.78 -9.11 13.18
CA LEU A 10 0.55 -9.31 12.58
C LEU A 10 0.50 -10.30 11.41
N GLY A 11 -0.31 -11.36 11.53
CA GLY A 11 -0.56 -12.35 10.49
C GLY A 11 -1.15 -11.77 9.20
N LEU A 12 -2.07 -10.81 9.25
CA LEU A 12 -2.64 -10.19 8.03
C LEU A 12 -1.62 -9.36 7.22
N LEU A 13 -0.69 -8.66 7.89
CA LEU A 13 0.42 -7.96 7.23
C LEU A 13 1.52 -8.93 6.74
N PHE A 14 1.70 -10.06 7.43
CA PHE A 14 2.65 -11.13 7.11
C PHE A 14 2.18 -12.02 5.94
N VAL A 15 0.96 -12.52 5.99
CA VAL A 15 0.37 -13.52 5.07
C VAL A 15 0.15 -12.90 3.71
N GLY A 16 -0.41 -11.69 3.62
CA GLY A 16 -0.58 -11.01 2.35
C GLY A 16 0.74 -10.83 1.60
N ARG A 17 1.87 -10.64 2.30
CA ARG A 17 3.18 -10.51 1.65
C ARG A 17 3.90 -11.85 1.48
N LEU A 18 3.81 -12.79 2.42
CA LEU A 18 4.43 -14.10 2.30
C LEU A 18 3.83 -14.90 1.14
N THR A 19 2.56 -14.69 0.79
CA THR A 19 1.87 -15.48 -0.24
C THR A 19 1.97 -14.89 -1.65
N LEU A 20 2.36 -13.62 -1.78
CA LEU A 20 2.50 -12.94 -3.09
C LEU A 20 3.79 -13.32 -3.82
N SER A 21 3.69 -13.45 -5.15
CA SER A 21 4.84 -13.60 -6.06
C SER A 21 5.82 -12.44 -5.96
N ARG A 22 7.11 -12.74 -6.10
CA ARG A 22 8.22 -11.77 -6.07
C ARG A 22 8.60 -11.31 -7.47
N TYR A 23 9.36 -10.22 -7.55
CA TYR A 23 9.96 -9.78 -8.82
C TYR A 23 10.95 -10.80 -9.38
N GLU A 24 11.61 -11.60 -8.52
CA GLU A 24 12.45 -12.72 -8.97
C GLU A 24 11.63 -13.81 -9.69
N ASP A 25 10.40 -14.04 -9.25
CA ASP A 25 9.50 -15.01 -9.89
C ASP A 25 8.95 -14.49 -11.23
N ARG A 26 9.00 -13.17 -11.45
CA ARG A 26 8.46 -12.48 -12.63
C ARG A 26 9.37 -11.30 -13.04
N PRO A 27 10.57 -11.58 -13.61
CA PRO A 27 11.59 -10.56 -13.87
C PRO A 27 11.19 -9.55 -14.95
N TYR A 28 10.18 -9.84 -15.78
CA TYR A 28 9.68 -8.89 -16.78
C TYR A 28 9.03 -7.65 -16.16
N LEU A 29 8.49 -7.73 -14.93
CA LEU A 29 7.83 -6.62 -14.25
C LEU A 29 8.79 -5.47 -13.88
N PRO A 30 9.93 -5.71 -13.20
CA PRO A 30 10.91 -4.65 -12.98
C PRO A 30 11.55 -4.16 -14.29
N LEU A 31 11.64 -5.00 -15.32
CA LEU A 31 12.15 -4.60 -16.64
C LEU A 31 11.20 -3.64 -17.36
N SER A 32 9.89 -3.94 -17.41
CA SER A 32 8.90 -3.03 -18.00
C SER A 32 8.87 -1.67 -17.30
N LEU A 33 9.09 -1.70 -15.98
CA LEU A 33 9.17 -0.54 -15.12
C LEU A 33 10.43 0.31 -15.34
N ALA A 34 11.57 -0.35 -15.59
CA ALA A 34 12.80 0.33 -15.99
C ALA A 34 12.65 0.96 -17.39
N LEU A 35 12.06 0.22 -18.34
CA LEU A 35 11.83 0.69 -19.71
C LEU A 35 10.91 1.91 -19.77
N SER A 36 9.86 1.96 -18.94
CA SER A 36 9.00 3.15 -18.86
C SER A 36 9.72 4.40 -18.35
N LYS A 37 10.82 4.22 -17.60
CA LYS A 37 11.66 5.31 -17.07
C LYS A 37 12.82 5.71 -17.99
N CYS A 38 13.14 4.94 -19.03
CA CYS A 38 14.28 5.24 -19.92
C CYS A 38 14.19 6.61 -20.62
N ASN A 39 12.98 7.18 -20.74
CA ASN A 39 12.75 8.50 -21.34
C ASN A 39 12.50 9.62 -20.30
N CYS A 40 12.59 9.34 -19.00
CA CYS A 40 12.46 10.35 -17.97
C CYS A 40 13.81 11.01 -17.70
N ALA A 41 13.82 12.34 -17.54
CA ALA A 41 14.98 13.02 -16.98
C ALA A 41 15.20 12.49 -15.56
N ILE A 42 16.27 11.72 -15.36
CA ILE A 42 16.72 11.35 -14.02
C ILE A 42 17.36 12.60 -13.45
N GLU A 43 16.74 13.22 -12.45
CA GLU A 43 17.41 14.26 -11.69
C GLU A 43 18.69 13.67 -11.12
N SER A 44 19.80 14.36 -11.37
CA SER A 44 21.09 13.97 -10.84
C SER A 44 21.01 14.03 -9.32
N ALA A 45 21.62 13.08 -8.61
CA ALA A 45 21.75 13.14 -7.14
C ALA A 45 22.33 14.50 -6.66
N LYS A 46 23.07 15.21 -7.52
CA LYS A 46 23.55 16.58 -7.24
C LYS A 46 22.43 17.64 -7.22
N GLN A 47 21.40 17.51 -8.07
CA GLN A 47 20.28 18.45 -8.11
C GLN A 47 19.39 18.30 -6.87
N GLU A 48 19.13 17.07 -6.44
CA GLU A 48 18.40 16.80 -5.19
C GLU A 48 19.13 17.41 -3.98
N ASP A 49 20.45 17.24 -3.90
CA ASP A 49 21.26 17.78 -2.79
C ASP A 49 21.26 19.32 -2.76
N ILE A 50 21.32 19.97 -3.94
CA ILE A 50 21.17 21.42 -4.05
C ILE A 50 19.79 21.88 -3.57
N ALA A 51 18.72 21.21 -4.00
CA ALA A 51 17.35 21.53 -3.59
C ALA A 51 17.15 21.36 -2.08
N LEU A 52 17.72 20.30 -1.50
CA LEU A 52 17.69 20.05 -0.05
C LEU A 52 18.39 21.15 0.74
N HIS A 53 19.58 21.57 0.30
CA HIS A 53 20.32 22.66 0.94
C HIS A 53 19.60 24.01 0.84
N GLN A 54 18.93 24.28 -0.29
CA GLN A 54 18.11 25.48 -0.45
C GLN A 54 16.89 25.45 0.48
N ALA A 55 16.18 24.33 0.54
CA ALA A 55 15.03 24.15 1.43
C ALA A 55 15.41 24.28 2.92
N GLU A 56 16.58 23.78 3.31
CA GLU A 56 17.11 23.92 4.67
C GLU A 56 17.39 25.39 5.02
N LYS A 57 18.00 26.14 4.10
CA LYS A 57 18.24 27.58 4.28
C LYS A 57 16.94 28.36 4.42
N ASP A 58 15.95 28.07 3.56
CA ASP A 58 14.63 28.71 3.62
C ASP A 58 13.91 28.39 4.93
N LEU A 59 13.90 27.12 5.36
CA LEU A 59 13.34 26.70 6.65
C LEU A 59 13.97 27.48 7.81
N LEU A 60 15.30 27.53 7.89
CA LEU A 60 16.01 28.24 8.96
C LEU A 60 15.76 29.76 8.93
N SER A 61 15.55 30.35 7.74
CA SER A 61 15.26 31.78 7.60
C SER A 61 13.91 32.17 8.23
N ARG A 62 12.90 31.29 8.10
CA ARG A 62 11.53 31.49 8.62
C ARG A 62 11.39 31.26 10.12
N LEU A 63 12.41 30.68 10.77
CA LEU A 63 12.38 30.34 12.18
C LEU A 63 12.92 31.48 13.08
N PRO A 64 12.38 31.64 14.31
CA PRO A 64 12.94 32.55 15.31
C PRO A 64 14.41 32.22 15.62
N PRO A 65 15.27 33.23 15.89
CA PRO A 65 16.70 33.02 16.15
C PRO A 65 16.99 32.01 17.27
N SER A 66 16.14 31.95 18.30
CA SER A 66 16.25 31.02 19.43
C SER A 66 16.08 29.55 19.03
N GLN A 67 15.36 29.26 17.94
CA GLN A 67 15.07 27.90 17.50
C GLN A 67 16.02 27.41 16.40
N ARG A 68 16.66 28.31 15.66
CA ARG A 68 17.53 27.99 14.51
C ARG A 68 18.63 27.00 14.86
N LYS A 69 19.39 27.25 15.92
CA LYS A 69 20.51 26.37 16.34
C LYS A 69 20.01 24.98 16.73
N LYS A 70 18.91 24.89 17.48
CA LYS A 70 18.33 23.61 17.93
C LYS A 70 17.78 22.79 16.77
N ILE A 71 17.10 23.43 15.81
CA ILE A 71 16.55 22.74 14.64
C ILE A 71 17.68 22.32 13.70
N ALA A 72 18.65 23.20 13.43
CA ALA A 72 19.82 22.85 12.61
C ALA A 72 20.62 21.67 13.17
N SER A 73 20.73 21.56 14.51
CA SER A 73 21.42 20.41 15.13
C SER A 73 20.62 19.11 15.07
N LEU A 74 19.29 19.18 15.07
CA LEU A 74 18.41 18.01 15.04
C LEU A 74 18.07 17.53 13.62
N LEU A 75 18.17 18.41 12.62
CA LEU A 75 17.78 18.10 11.24
C LEU A 75 18.56 16.93 10.62
N PRO A 76 19.89 16.80 10.79
CA PRO A 76 20.63 15.63 10.30
C PRO A 76 20.11 14.33 10.94
N MET A 77 19.78 14.36 12.23
CA MET A 77 19.26 13.22 12.96
C MET A 77 17.86 12.84 12.47
N ALA A 78 17.00 13.83 12.24
CA ALA A 78 15.67 13.61 11.67
C ALA A 78 15.74 12.97 10.29
N ARG A 79 16.65 13.44 9.41
CA ARG A 79 16.88 12.84 8.07
C ARG A 79 17.29 11.37 8.17
N LEU A 80 18.28 11.07 9.02
CA LEU A 80 18.75 9.69 9.20
C LEU A 80 17.62 8.74 9.65
N PHE A 81 16.77 9.18 10.58
CA PHE A 81 15.68 8.33 11.08
C PHE A 81 14.49 8.19 10.11
N VAL A 82 14.27 9.16 9.21
CA VAL A 82 13.28 9.01 8.13
C VAL A 82 13.70 7.88 7.19
N ASP A 83 14.98 7.82 6.81
CA ASP A 83 15.51 6.73 5.98
C ASP A 83 15.43 5.40 6.73
N TYR A 84 15.75 5.41 8.02
CA TYR A 84 15.71 4.21 8.86
C TYR A 84 14.30 3.67 9.09
N ARG A 85 13.26 4.51 9.01
CA ARG A 85 11.86 4.13 9.21
C ARG A 85 11.44 2.94 8.34
N ASP A 86 11.87 2.94 7.07
CA ASP A 86 11.48 1.91 6.11
C ASP A 86 12.46 0.71 6.12
N HIS A 87 13.61 0.84 6.80
CA HIS A 87 14.62 -0.21 6.89
C HIS A 87 14.12 -1.47 7.61
N PHE A 88 13.36 -1.33 8.70
CA PHE A 88 12.80 -2.49 9.41
C PHE A 88 11.97 -3.37 8.48
N ARG A 89 11.13 -2.75 7.65
CA ARG A 89 10.28 -3.46 6.69
C ARG A 89 11.12 -4.19 5.65
N TYR A 90 12.17 -3.55 5.14
CA TYR A 90 13.10 -4.17 4.19
C TYR A 90 13.81 -5.38 4.81
N SER A 91 14.35 -5.24 6.03
CA SER A 91 15.03 -6.32 6.74
C SER A 91 14.09 -7.50 7.01
N LEU A 92 12.86 -7.23 7.41
CA LEU A 92 11.84 -8.26 7.62
C LEU A 92 11.54 -9.03 6.32
N LEU A 93 11.40 -8.33 5.20
CA LEU A 93 11.16 -8.98 3.89
C LEU A 93 12.33 -9.89 3.47
N ARG A 94 13.57 -9.51 3.78
CA ARG A 94 14.75 -10.37 3.52
C ARG A 94 14.73 -11.65 4.33
N ILE A 95 14.26 -11.59 5.58
CA ILE A 95 14.09 -12.77 6.45
C ILE A 95 12.93 -13.65 5.95
N LEU A 96 11.86 -13.04 5.46
CA LEU A 96 10.69 -13.77 4.97
C LEU A 96 10.91 -14.48 3.63
N LEU A 97 11.83 -14.00 2.81
CA LEU A 97 12.12 -14.60 1.51
C LEU A 97 12.58 -16.09 1.59
N PRO A 98 13.58 -16.47 2.41
CA PRO A 98 13.95 -17.88 2.55
C PRO A 98 12.82 -18.73 3.14
N ILE A 99 12.04 -18.18 4.09
CA ILE A 99 10.87 -18.86 4.67
C ILE A 99 9.82 -19.16 3.59
N HIS A 100 9.51 -18.17 2.75
CA HIS A 100 8.60 -18.35 1.62
C HIS A 100 9.06 -19.47 0.68
N ARG A 101 10.36 -19.49 0.33
CA ARG A 101 10.93 -20.54 -0.53
C ARG A 101 10.84 -21.93 0.12
N ALA A 102 11.10 -22.02 1.43
CA ALA A 102 10.97 -23.28 2.17
C ALA A 102 9.51 -23.79 2.16
N ILE A 103 8.54 -22.90 2.40
CA ILE A 103 7.11 -23.25 2.36
C ILE A 103 6.68 -23.70 0.95
N LEU A 104 7.14 -23.03 -0.11
CA LEU A 104 6.87 -23.48 -1.48
C LEU A 104 7.51 -24.84 -1.80
N GLN A 105 8.66 -25.15 -1.20
CA GLN A 105 9.28 -26.47 -1.33
C GLN A 105 8.43 -27.56 -0.68
N VAL A 106 7.85 -27.30 0.50
CA VAL A 106 6.85 -28.18 1.12
C VAL A 106 5.62 -28.33 0.21
N GLY A 107 5.16 -27.22 -0.38
CA GLY A 107 4.06 -27.25 -1.36
C GLY A 107 4.34 -28.16 -2.55
N ARG A 108 5.57 -28.20 -3.07
CA ARG A 108 5.96 -29.14 -4.15
C ARG A 108 5.84 -30.59 -3.71
N GLN A 109 6.27 -30.92 -2.50
CA GLN A 109 6.18 -32.27 -1.94
C GLN A 109 4.72 -32.69 -1.72
N LEU A 110 3.89 -31.78 -1.20
CA LEU A 110 2.46 -32.04 -1.01
C LEU A 110 1.73 -32.22 -2.34
N GLN A 111 2.09 -31.44 -3.37
CA GLN A 111 1.51 -31.59 -4.70
C GLN A 111 1.93 -32.91 -5.34
N SER A 112 3.21 -33.29 -5.25
CA SER A 112 3.68 -34.58 -5.79
C SER A 112 3.06 -35.77 -5.07
N GLY A 113 2.76 -35.62 -3.77
CA GLY A 113 2.01 -36.60 -2.98
C GLY A 113 0.49 -36.58 -3.24
N GLY A 114 -0.02 -35.66 -4.07
CA GLY A 114 -1.44 -35.55 -4.38
C GLY A 114 -2.30 -34.98 -3.24
N TRP A 115 -1.70 -34.33 -2.24
CA TRP A 115 -2.42 -33.77 -1.09
C TRP A 115 -3.01 -32.38 -1.37
N ILE A 116 -2.43 -31.64 -2.33
CA ILE A 116 -2.89 -30.34 -2.80
C ILE A 116 -2.86 -30.28 -4.33
N ASN A 117 -3.61 -29.36 -4.96
CA ASN A 117 -3.74 -29.31 -6.41
C ASN A 117 -2.60 -28.51 -7.06
N GLN A 118 -2.20 -27.41 -6.44
CA GLN A 118 -1.15 -26.51 -6.92
C GLN A 118 -0.11 -26.23 -5.84
N ILE A 119 1.14 -25.95 -6.21
CA ILE A 119 2.22 -25.63 -5.25
C ILE A 119 1.80 -24.50 -4.30
N GLY A 120 1.15 -23.45 -4.84
CA GLY A 120 0.71 -22.29 -4.06
C GLY A 120 -0.41 -22.58 -3.06
N ASP A 121 -1.07 -23.73 -3.14
CA ASP A 121 -2.15 -24.11 -2.20
C ASP A 121 -1.62 -24.27 -0.77
N VAL A 122 -0.33 -24.59 -0.60
CA VAL A 122 0.32 -24.68 0.71
C VAL A 122 0.19 -23.39 1.53
N MET A 123 0.05 -22.24 0.86
CA MET A 123 -0.08 -20.93 1.49
C MET A 123 -1.42 -20.71 2.18
N TYR A 124 -2.40 -21.59 1.93
CA TYR A 124 -3.72 -21.56 2.56
C TYR A 124 -3.83 -22.50 3.76
N LEU A 125 -2.79 -23.28 4.04
CA LEU A 125 -2.71 -24.15 5.20
C LEU A 125 -2.11 -23.40 6.39
N GLN A 126 -2.54 -23.77 7.60
CA GLN A 126 -1.92 -23.24 8.82
C GLN A 126 -0.53 -23.87 9.02
N LEU A 127 0.38 -23.14 9.67
CA LEU A 127 1.73 -23.65 9.90
C LEU A 127 1.72 -24.91 10.80
N ASP A 128 0.81 -24.95 11.78
CA ASP A 128 0.60 -26.11 12.66
C ASP A 128 0.21 -27.37 11.89
N ASP A 129 -0.62 -27.22 10.85
CA ASP A 129 -1.01 -28.35 9.97
C ASP A 129 0.20 -28.93 9.24
N LEU A 130 1.13 -28.07 8.81
CA LEU A 130 2.36 -28.49 8.14
C LEU A 130 3.31 -29.19 9.11
N PHE A 131 3.44 -28.68 10.35
CA PHE A 131 4.28 -29.31 11.37
C PHE A 131 3.75 -30.69 11.78
N TRP A 132 2.44 -30.83 11.98
CA TRP A 132 1.86 -32.13 12.34
C TRP A 132 1.93 -33.14 11.20
N TYR A 133 1.88 -32.68 9.95
CA TYR A 133 2.14 -33.55 8.79
C TYR A 133 3.57 -34.05 8.77
N GLU A 134 4.57 -33.19 9.00
CA GLU A 134 5.98 -33.58 9.05
C GLU A 134 6.25 -34.61 10.16
N GLN A 135 5.60 -34.45 11.31
CA GLN A 135 5.68 -35.38 12.44
C GLN A 135 4.83 -36.66 12.24
N SER A 136 4.24 -36.87 11.06
CA SER A 136 3.34 -38.00 10.74
C SER A 136 2.16 -38.14 11.71
N THR A 137 1.79 -37.05 12.39
CA THR A 137 0.74 -37.03 13.42
C THR A 137 -0.63 -36.73 12.81
N LEU A 138 -0.66 -36.06 11.64
CA LEU A 138 -1.88 -35.74 10.92
C LEU A 138 -1.83 -36.30 9.50
N ALA A 139 -2.86 -37.04 9.10
CA ALA A 139 -3.00 -37.48 7.71
C ALA A 139 -3.40 -36.29 6.82
N ALA A 140 -2.58 -35.98 5.81
CA ALA A 140 -2.81 -34.88 4.86
C ALA A 140 -4.09 -35.01 3.98
N SER A 141 -4.90 -36.04 4.22
CA SER A 141 -6.16 -36.33 3.51
C SER A 141 -7.17 -35.19 3.50
N ASN A 142 -7.13 -34.27 4.47
CA ASN A 142 -8.05 -33.13 4.55
C ASN A 142 -7.48 -31.82 3.97
N PHE A 143 -6.24 -31.80 3.47
CA PHE A 143 -5.60 -30.55 3.04
C PHE A 143 -6.32 -29.87 1.88
N ARG A 144 -6.82 -30.61 0.88
CA ARG A 144 -7.60 -30.01 -0.21
C ARG A 144 -8.86 -29.29 0.28
N SER A 145 -9.54 -29.88 1.27
CA SER A 145 -10.74 -29.28 1.86
C SER A 145 -10.39 -27.99 2.60
N LYS A 146 -9.36 -28.01 3.44
CA LYS A 146 -8.87 -26.82 4.16
C LYS A 146 -8.47 -25.69 3.22
N VAL A 147 -7.75 -26.03 2.15
CA VAL A 147 -7.37 -25.05 1.11
C VAL A 147 -8.61 -24.44 0.45
N SER A 148 -9.60 -25.26 0.11
CA SER A 148 -10.83 -24.79 -0.52
C SER A 148 -11.61 -23.84 0.39
N GLU A 149 -11.76 -24.21 1.66
CA GLU A 149 -12.43 -23.39 2.69
C GLU A 149 -11.70 -22.05 2.90
N ALA A 150 -10.37 -22.08 3.03
CA ALA A 150 -9.56 -20.88 3.20
C ALA A 150 -9.64 -19.94 1.98
N LYS A 151 -9.68 -20.48 0.76
CA LYS A 151 -9.88 -19.68 -0.46
C LYS A 151 -11.25 -18.99 -0.48
N GLU A 152 -12.30 -19.71 -0.09
CA GLU A 152 -13.65 -19.16 -0.02
C GLU A 152 -13.75 -18.05 1.02
N LEU A 153 -13.21 -18.27 2.21
CA LEU A 153 -13.13 -17.25 3.27
C LEU A 153 -12.37 -16.00 2.81
N LEU A 154 -11.27 -16.16 2.07
CA LEU A 154 -10.51 -15.03 1.54
C LEU A 154 -11.34 -14.23 0.52
N LEU A 155 -12.04 -14.90 -0.40
CA LEU A 155 -12.92 -14.25 -1.37
C LEU A 155 -14.06 -13.48 -0.69
N GLN A 156 -14.60 -14.01 0.41
CA GLN A 156 -15.60 -13.31 1.23
C GLN A 156 -14.98 -12.09 1.95
N ALA A 157 -13.78 -12.24 2.52
CA ALA A 157 -13.07 -11.16 3.20
C ALA A 157 -12.69 -10.00 2.27
N GLU A 158 -12.32 -10.28 1.02
CA GLU A 158 -12.03 -9.25 0.01
C GLU A 158 -13.25 -8.37 -0.32
N ARG A 159 -14.46 -8.91 -0.14
CA ARG A 159 -15.73 -8.18 -0.34
C ARG A 159 -16.13 -7.36 0.87
N MET A 160 -15.54 -7.60 2.04
CA MET A 160 -15.87 -6.88 3.26
C MET A 160 -15.08 -5.57 3.36
N ALA A 161 -15.78 -4.50 3.75
CA ALA A 161 -15.13 -3.27 4.15
C ALA A 161 -14.49 -3.48 5.53
N PHE A 162 -13.16 -3.48 5.59
CA PHE A 162 -12.45 -3.60 6.86
C PHE A 162 -12.61 -2.31 7.67
N PRO A 163 -13.14 -2.37 8.90
CA PRO A 163 -13.29 -1.19 9.74
C PRO A 163 -11.92 -0.69 10.20
N ARG A 164 -11.86 0.59 10.58
CA ARG A 164 -10.65 1.16 11.19
C ARG A 164 -10.54 0.81 12.67
N VAL A 165 -11.68 0.71 13.35
CA VAL A 165 -11.78 0.36 14.77
C VAL A 165 -12.91 -0.66 14.94
N ILE A 166 -12.66 -1.67 15.76
CA ILE A 166 -13.68 -2.62 16.22
C ILE A 166 -13.83 -2.41 17.72
N GLU A 167 -14.97 -1.86 18.14
CA GLU A 167 -15.26 -1.62 19.56
C GLU A 167 -15.99 -2.83 20.15
N GLY A 168 -15.41 -3.44 21.19
CA GLY A 168 -16.05 -4.51 21.95
C GLY A 168 -17.03 -3.97 23.00
N PRO A 169 -17.90 -4.82 23.59
CA PRO A 169 -18.04 -6.27 23.33
C PRO A 169 -18.87 -6.61 22.08
N GLU A 170 -19.64 -5.66 21.56
CA GLU A 170 -20.61 -5.87 20.47
C GLU A 170 -19.95 -5.92 19.07
N CYS A 171 -18.64 -5.74 18.98
CA CYS A 171 -17.88 -5.67 17.74
C CYS A 171 -18.40 -4.58 16.80
N ALA A 172 -18.70 -3.40 17.33
CA ALA A 172 -19.14 -2.26 16.54
C ALA A 172 -18.03 -1.86 15.54
N MET A 173 -18.37 -1.91 14.25
CA MET A 173 -17.44 -1.72 13.13
C MET A 173 -17.39 -0.24 12.74
N ILE A 174 -16.36 0.47 13.19
CA ILE A 174 -16.21 1.91 12.95
C ILE A 174 -15.24 2.16 11.81
N THR A 175 -15.74 2.72 10.72
CA THR A 175 -14.95 3.04 9.51
C THR A 175 -14.45 4.49 9.50
N LEU A 176 -15.23 5.42 10.06
CA LEU A 176 -14.92 6.84 10.09
C LEU A 176 -15.24 7.44 11.45
N SER A 177 -14.49 8.46 11.85
CA SER A 177 -14.79 9.23 13.07
C SER A 177 -16.08 10.04 12.90
N LYS A 178 -16.79 10.34 14.00
CA LYS A 178 -17.97 11.22 13.99
C LYS A 178 -17.68 12.58 13.33
N LYS A 179 -16.48 13.13 13.56
CA LYS A 179 -16.02 14.38 12.93
C LYS A 179 -15.89 14.25 11.42
N SER A 180 -15.33 13.14 10.95
CA SER A 180 -15.19 12.84 9.52
C SER A 180 -16.56 12.69 8.85
N MET A 181 -17.51 12.00 9.51
CA MET A 181 -18.87 11.80 9.01
C MET A 181 -19.61 13.13 8.82
N ARG A 182 -19.62 14.02 9.82
CA ARG A 182 -20.20 15.36 9.69
C ARG A 182 -19.58 16.17 8.56
N GLY A 183 -18.28 15.96 8.34
CA GLY A 183 -17.56 16.58 7.24
C GLY A 183 -17.97 16.11 5.84
N LEU A 184 -18.81 15.07 5.73
CA LEU A 184 -19.34 14.53 4.47
C LEU A 184 -20.81 14.93 4.22
N GLU A 185 -21.57 15.32 5.26
CA GLU A 185 -23.03 15.54 5.18
C GLU A 185 -23.45 16.63 4.18
N ASN A 186 -22.58 17.60 3.90
CA ASN A 186 -22.87 18.74 3.01
C ASN A 186 -22.09 18.71 1.68
N LEU A 187 -21.50 17.57 1.32
CA LEU A 187 -20.76 17.47 0.06
C LEU A 187 -21.69 17.06 -1.10
N PRO A 188 -21.54 17.68 -2.28
CA PRO A 188 -22.22 17.21 -3.48
C PRO A 188 -21.92 15.72 -3.74
N PRO A 189 -22.85 14.96 -4.33
CA PRO A 189 -22.64 13.53 -4.60
C PRO A 189 -21.41 13.23 -5.46
N SER A 190 -21.04 14.15 -6.36
CA SER A 190 -19.86 14.10 -7.23
C SER A 190 -18.53 14.32 -6.50
N VAL A 191 -18.58 14.70 -5.23
CA VAL A 191 -17.42 15.08 -4.43
C VAL A 191 -17.10 13.98 -3.41
N ILE A 192 -15.82 13.64 -3.33
CA ILE A 192 -15.27 12.65 -2.42
C ILE A 192 -14.21 13.35 -1.59
N ARG A 193 -14.38 13.33 -0.27
CA ARG A 193 -13.42 13.95 0.66
C ARG A 193 -12.42 12.92 1.15
N GLY A 194 -11.16 13.32 1.13
CA GLY A 194 -10.06 12.61 1.77
C GLY A 194 -9.23 13.55 2.63
N ILE A 195 -7.95 13.21 2.74
CA ILE A 195 -6.94 13.93 3.50
C ILE A 195 -6.03 14.64 2.49
N PRO A 196 -5.88 15.98 2.59
CA PRO A 196 -4.94 16.71 1.75
C PRO A 196 -3.54 16.18 2.03
N THR A 197 -2.86 15.74 0.97
CA THR A 197 -1.61 15.01 1.09
C THR A 197 -0.48 15.73 0.38
N SER A 198 -0.58 15.87 -0.94
CA SER A 198 0.39 16.60 -1.75
C SER A 198 -0.36 17.72 -2.46
N ALA A 199 0.09 18.96 -2.29
CA ALA A 199 -0.62 20.14 -2.76
C ALA A 199 -0.68 20.24 -4.29
N GLY A 200 -1.64 21.01 -4.78
CA GLY A 200 -1.86 21.23 -6.21
C GLY A 200 -3.21 20.67 -6.69
N VAL A 201 -3.52 20.92 -7.96
CA VAL A 201 -4.75 20.49 -8.61
C VAL A 201 -4.40 19.85 -9.93
N ALA A 202 -4.97 18.68 -10.20
CA ALA A 202 -4.83 17.99 -11.47
C ALA A 202 -6.19 17.49 -11.96
N GLU A 203 -6.37 17.49 -13.28
CA GLU A 203 -7.54 16.93 -13.95
C GLU A 203 -7.09 15.92 -14.99
N GLY A 204 -7.81 14.81 -15.11
CA GLY A 204 -7.48 13.79 -16.09
C GLY A 204 -8.47 12.63 -16.08
N ILE A 205 -8.20 11.66 -16.95
CA ILE A 205 -8.95 10.41 -16.99
C ILE A 205 -8.51 9.53 -15.82
N ALA A 206 -9.46 9.03 -15.06
CA ALA A 206 -9.22 8.12 -13.96
C ALA A 206 -8.79 6.75 -14.50
N VAL A 207 -7.73 6.20 -13.91
CA VAL A 207 -7.32 4.80 -14.07
C VAL A 207 -7.42 4.15 -12.70
N VAL A 208 -8.48 3.37 -12.50
CA VAL A 208 -8.69 2.59 -11.29
C VAL A 208 -7.86 1.33 -11.36
N ALA A 209 -6.82 1.27 -10.53
CA ALA A 209 -5.82 0.24 -10.56
C ALA A 209 -5.93 -0.66 -9.32
N THR A 210 -6.14 -1.95 -9.56
CA THR A 210 -6.18 -3.01 -8.52
C THR A 210 -4.85 -3.74 -8.41
N ASP A 211 -4.08 -3.80 -9.50
CA ASP A 211 -2.75 -4.41 -9.56
C ASP A 211 -1.81 -3.54 -10.38
N PHE A 212 -0.75 -3.04 -9.75
CA PHE A 212 0.24 -2.20 -10.42
C PHE A 212 0.97 -2.92 -11.55
N ARG A 213 1.01 -4.26 -11.53
CA ARG A 213 1.74 -5.10 -12.50
C ARG A 213 1.06 -5.16 -13.87
N SER A 214 -0.26 -5.05 -13.90
CA SER A 214 -1.07 -5.08 -15.13
C SER A 214 -1.62 -3.73 -15.52
N THR A 215 -1.37 -2.70 -14.71
CA THR A 215 -1.89 -1.35 -14.95
C THR A 215 -0.95 -0.60 -15.87
N VAL A 216 -1.50 -0.03 -16.95
CA VAL A 216 -0.82 0.93 -17.81
C VAL A 216 -1.41 2.31 -17.51
N LEU A 217 -0.55 3.26 -17.19
CA LEU A 217 -0.94 4.65 -16.93
C LEU A 217 -0.25 5.58 -17.93
N GLN A 218 -1.04 6.31 -18.70
CA GLN A 218 -0.55 7.33 -19.63
C GLN A 218 -0.21 8.62 -18.88
N LYS A 219 0.66 9.41 -19.48
CA LYS A 219 1.10 10.69 -18.89
C LYS A 219 -0.10 11.62 -18.67
N GLY A 220 -0.27 12.10 -17.44
CA GLY A 220 -1.34 13.05 -17.07
C GLY A 220 -2.66 12.40 -16.64
N GLU A 221 -2.80 11.07 -16.75
CA GLU A 221 -3.96 10.37 -16.20
C GLU A 221 -3.93 10.36 -14.66
N ILE A 222 -5.10 10.21 -14.06
CA ILE A 222 -5.27 10.21 -12.60
C ILE A 222 -5.25 8.77 -12.10
N LEU A 223 -4.25 8.44 -11.30
CA LEU A 223 -4.11 7.12 -10.70
C LEU A 223 -5.02 6.99 -9.48
N VAL A 224 -5.94 6.04 -9.52
CA VAL A 224 -6.91 5.77 -8.45
C VAL A 224 -6.68 4.36 -7.91
N MET A 225 -6.45 4.22 -6.61
CA MET A 225 -6.12 2.92 -6.01
C MET A 225 -6.68 2.75 -4.59
N ARG A 226 -6.70 1.49 -4.12
CA ARG A 226 -7.13 1.19 -2.74
C ARG A 226 -6.09 1.65 -1.72
N ALA A 227 -4.85 1.22 -1.88
CA ALA A 227 -3.74 1.53 -1.00
C ALA A 227 -2.43 1.42 -1.80
N ALA A 228 -1.46 2.27 -1.48
CA ALA A 228 -0.15 2.27 -2.14
C ALA A 228 0.86 1.41 -1.36
N ASP A 229 1.62 0.62 -2.10
CA ASP A 229 2.85 -0.05 -1.65
C ASP A 229 4.04 0.36 -2.55
N PRO A 230 5.30 0.00 -2.21
CA PRO A 230 6.46 0.42 -3.00
C PRO A 230 6.47 -0.01 -4.47
N GLY A 231 5.71 -1.04 -4.85
CA GLY A 231 5.59 -1.46 -6.25
C GLY A 231 4.86 -0.43 -7.13
N TRP A 232 4.04 0.44 -6.54
CA TRP A 232 3.25 1.44 -7.25
C TRP A 232 4.06 2.65 -7.72
N THR A 233 5.24 2.90 -7.12
CA THR A 233 6.08 4.08 -7.35
C THR A 233 6.42 4.33 -8.82
N SER A 234 6.40 3.29 -9.66
CA SER A 234 6.56 3.43 -11.11
C SER A 234 5.41 4.11 -11.81
N LEU A 235 4.19 3.80 -11.43
CA LEU A 235 2.99 4.40 -12.00
C LEU A 235 2.90 5.88 -11.59
N PHE A 236 3.42 6.25 -10.43
CA PHE A 236 3.43 7.65 -9.98
C PHE A 236 4.16 8.56 -10.95
N VAL A 237 5.24 8.10 -11.59
CA VAL A 237 6.02 8.93 -12.53
C VAL A 237 5.18 9.45 -13.70
N ASN A 238 4.17 8.71 -14.14
CA ASN A 238 3.28 9.13 -15.21
C ASN A 238 2.00 9.82 -14.73
N ALA A 239 1.69 9.75 -13.43
CA ALA A 239 0.43 10.23 -12.89
C ALA A 239 0.35 11.77 -12.91
N GLY A 240 -0.74 12.30 -13.47
CA GLY A 240 -1.07 13.72 -13.35
C GLY A 240 -1.57 14.07 -11.94
N GLY A 241 -2.19 13.10 -11.27
CA GLY A 241 -2.69 13.20 -9.89
C GLY A 241 -2.94 11.82 -9.31
N VAL A 242 -3.03 11.73 -7.97
CA VAL A 242 -3.20 10.45 -7.27
C VAL A 242 -4.33 10.53 -6.25
N ALA A 243 -5.21 9.53 -6.27
CA ALA A 243 -6.27 9.36 -5.27
C ALA A 243 -6.19 7.97 -4.62
N ILE A 244 -6.09 7.94 -3.29
CA ILE A 244 -5.92 6.70 -2.51
C ILE A 244 -7.08 6.55 -1.52
N GLU A 245 -7.80 5.42 -1.60
CA GLU A 245 -8.96 5.16 -0.72
C GLU A 245 -8.56 4.97 0.75
N ILE A 246 -7.54 4.15 1.00
CA ILE A 246 -7.03 3.80 2.31
C ILE A 246 -5.58 4.29 2.42
N GLY A 247 -5.37 5.27 3.29
CA GLY A 247 -4.05 5.84 3.53
C GLY A 247 -4.12 7.02 4.49
N GLY A 248 -2.98 7.68 4.64
CA GLY A 248 -2.86 8.89 5.43
C GLY A 248 -1.72 9.77 4.91
N PRO A 249 -1.50 10.95 5.50
CA PRO A 249 -0.57 11.94 4.95
C PRO A 249 0.91 11.53 5.01
N LEU A 250 1.22 10.47 5.76
CA LEU A 250 2.56 9.93 5.98
C LEU A 250 2.73 8.49 5.45
N THR A 251 1.72 7.93 4.77
CA THR A 251 1.85 6.60 4.14
C THR A 251 2.77 6.66 2.92
N HIS A 252 3.31 5.51 2.50
CA HIS A 252 4.30 5.46 1.42
C HIS A 252 3.87 6.22 0.16
N GLY A 253 2.71 5.90 -0.43
CA GLY A 253 2.22 6.61 -1.62
C GLY A 253 2.04 8.12 -1.41
N SER A 254 1.67 8.53 -0.20
CA SER A 254 1.51 9.94 0.17
C SER A 254 2.84 10.71 0.22
N VAL A 255 3.90 10.03 0.66
CA VAL A 255 5.26 10.58 0.69
C VAL A 255 5.83 10.66 -0.72
N ILE A 256 5.71 9.58 -1.51
CA ILE A 256 6.15 9.54 -2.90
C ILE A 256 5.44 10.62 -3.75
N ALA A 257 4.14 10.84 -3.56
CA ALA A 257 3.43 11.91 -4.27
C ALA A 257 3.99 13.30 -3.95
N LYS A 258 4.43 13.55 -2.70
CA LYS A 258 5.06 14.83 -2.32
C LYS A 258 6.44 14.99 -2.93
N GLU A 259 7.23 13.93 -2.89
CA GLU A 259 8.58 13.90 -3.48
C GLU A 259 8.54 14.18 -4.98
N LEU A 260 7.55 13.62 -5.68
CA LEU A 260 7.35 13.83 -7.12
C LEU A 260 6.52 15.08 -7.46
N GLY A 261 6.08 15.85 -6.47
CA GLY A 261 5.26 17.06 -6.68
C GLY A 261 3.88 16.81 -7.33
N ILE A 262 3.34 15.60 -7.19
CA ILE A 262 2.07 15.18 -7.81
C ILE A 262 0.92 15.49 -6.85
N PRO A 263 -0.15 16.19 -7.28
CA PRO A 263 -1.33 16.42 -6.46
C PRO A 263 -1.92 15.10 -5.94
N CYS A 264 -2.11 15.00 -4.62
CA CYS A 264 -2.56 13.75 -4.01
C CYS A 264 -3.58 13.96 -2.89
N VAL A 265 -4.62 13.12 -2.92
CA VAL A 265 -5.62 12.95 -1.86
C VAL A 265 -5.59 11.50 -1.38
N SER A 266 -5.35 11.30 -0.09
CA SER A 266 -5.32 9.96 0.51
C SER A 266 -6.46 9.77 1.51
N GLY A 267 -6.76 8.53 1.89
CA GLY A 267 -7.82 8.25 2.86
C GLY A 267 -9.20 8.70 2.39
N ALA A 268 -9.42 8.76 1.08
CA ALA A 268 -10.70 9.11 0.46
C ALA A 268 -11.65 7.91 0.53
N THR A 269 -12.32 7.73 1.67
CA THR A 269 -13.19 6.57 1.88
C THR A 269 -14.31 6.49 0.83
N GLY A 270 -14.50 5.31 0.22
CA GLY A 270 -15.52 5.10 -0.83
C GLY A 270 -15.12 5.58 -2.22
N LEU A 271 -13.82 5.83 -2.43
CA LEU A 271 -13.27 6.25 -3.73
C LEU A 271 -13.55 5.21 -4.83
N LEU A 272 -13.30 3.92 -4.54
CA LEU A 272 -13.37 2.86 -5.55
C LEU A 272 -14.81 2.43 -5.86
N SER A 273 -15.75 2.71 -4.96
CA SER A 273 -17.17 2.48 -5.22
C SER A 273 -17.74 3.53 -6.17
N LYS A 274 -17.28 4.78 -6.09
CA LYS A 274 -17.77 5.92 -6.89
C LYS A 274 -17.05 6.13 -8.21
N ILE A 275 -15.72 5.96 -8.25
CA ILE A 275 -14.92 6.22 -9.45
C ILE A 275 -14.69 4.93 -10.22
N LYS A 276 -14.81 5.00 -11.55
CA LYS A 276 -14.48 3.93 -12.50
C LYS A 276 -13.45 4.44 -13.50
N SER A 277 -12.65 3.52 -14.05
CA SER A 277 -11.68 3.86 -15.09
C SER A 277 -12.40 4.49 -16.29
N GLY A 278 -11.78 5.51 -16.90
CA GLY A 278 -12.36 6.27 -18.01
C GLY A 278 -13.15 7.52 -17.60
N MET A 279 -13.51 7.67 -16.31
CA MET A 279 -14.17 8.89 -15.83
C MET A 279 -13.20 10.06 -15.79
N LYS A 280 -13.65 11.25 -16.18
CA LYS A 280 -12.87 12.48 -15.99
C LYS A 280 -13.03 12.95 -14.55
N ILE A 281 -11.92 13.15 -13.85
CA ILE A 281 -11.93 13.56 -12.44
C ILE A 281 -10.93 14.68 -12.19
N ARG A 282 -11.19 15.47 -11.16
CA ARG A 282 -10.27 16.47 -10.59
C ARG A 282 -9.78 15.98 -9.22
N VAL A 283 -8.48 16.01 -9.01
CA VAL A 283 -7.84 15.79 -7.71
C VAL A 283 -7.31 17.13 -7.21
N ASP A 284 -7.85 17.59 -6.08
CA ASP A 284 -7.38 18.76 -5.36
C ASP A 284 -6.69 18.31 -4.08
N GLY A 285 -5.37 18.17 -4.17
CA GLY A 285 -4.54 17.71 -3.06
C GLY A 285 -4.33 18.77 -1.98
N THR A 286 -4.64 20.03 -2.26
CA THR A 286 -4.60 21.13 -1.29
C THR A 286 -5.82 21.12 -0.38
N ARG A 287 -7.03 20.99 -0.95
CA ARG A 287 -8.29 20.91 -0.19
C ARG A 287 -8.59 19.50 0.31
N GLY A 288 -7.96 18.48 -0.25
CA GLY A 288 -8.20 17.08 0.11
C GLY A 288 -9.48 16.53 -0.52
N ILE A 289 -9.76 16.90 -1.77
CA ILE A 289 -11.03 16.60 -2.45
C ILE A 289 -10.76 15.95 -3.81
N VAL A 290 -11.55 14.93 -4.14
CA VAL A 290 -11.66 14.38 -5.49
C VAL A 290 -13.06 14.66 -6.02
N GLU A 291 -13.17 15.21 -7.22
CA GLU A 291 -14.43 15.63 -7.84
C GLU A 291 -14.60 14.94 -9.19
N ILE A 292 -15.79 14.39 -9.45
CA ILE A 292 -16.14 13.80 -10.74
C ILE A 292 -16.61 14.91 -11.67
N LEU A 293 -15.92 15.06 -12.81
CA LEU A 293 -16.24 16.04 -13.84
C LEU A 293 -17.09 15.32 -14.90
N LEU A 294 -18.34 15.76 -15.08
CA LEU A 294 -19.29 15.20 -16.05
C LEU A 294 -18.76 15.29 -17.48
#